data_AF-A0A970KGW2-F1
#
_entry.id   AF-A0A970KGW2-F1
#
_cell.length_a   1.000
_cell.length_b   1.000
_cell.length_c   1.000
_cell.angle_alpha   90.00
_cell.angle_beta   90.00
_cell.angle_gamma   90.00
#
_symmetry.space_group_name_H-M   'P 1'
#
loop_
_entity.id
_entity.type
_entity.pdbx_description
1 polymer ?
#
loop_
_entity_poly.entity_id
_entity_poly.type
_entity_poly.pdbx_seq_one_letter_code
_entity_poly.pdbx_strand_id
1 'polypeptide(L)'
;MRLDEEELCTFVQDFLALSKAPCRREDEVYTLQGDHPLLAGVGQLSFTFSREKSAPDLDHLTYGHPLVDRMLALASRRGRTTSLIFPLREPFPPIQGTWRAVPKALIYQSEYLFNFRIAYLGHERVEEVATIWLDSYTETKQPPLDLSLAAGFNPPRTRRIRSQAESLSQLENLAYGPVRMFRRALVYLREEIESRRAEVEKQARAKLARDVERLTGYYEALAQEELQSLRKLFRQLAVTNVRYDLARTDDTRRLYGRRALALRAEIRSAQEEYEERLALLREEHQRRLQELWGQTAVHVEASLVSGAHLWVPRWEVELWRDGECVPGHYDPLRNKWLEPLCTVCEGEITTIDRPAILCAECAGEGVAPVDDELLPG
;
A
#
# COMPACT_ATOMS: atom_id res chain seq x y z
N MET A 1 6.58 37.48 -15.87
CA MET A 1 7.13 36.18 -16.29
C MET A 1 6.02 35.16 -16.03
N ARG A 2 5.76 34.23 -16.95
CA ARG A 2 4.69 33.21 -16.73
C ARG A 2 5.16 32.23 -15.65
N LEU A 3 4.24 31.64 -14.87
CA LEU A 3 4.58 30.68 -13.80
C LEU A 3 5.53 29.57 -14.33
N ASP A 4 5.27 29.06 -15.52
CA ASP A 4 6.08 28.01 -16.16
C ASP A 4 7.50 28.47 -16.55
N GLU A 5 7.65 29.74 -16.94
CA GLU A 5 8.95 30.35 -17.26
C GLU A 5 9.76 30.61 -15.99
N GLU A 6 9.10 30.96 -14.89
CA GLU A 6 9.73 31.11 -13.58
C GLU A 6 10.21 29.76 -13.04
N GLU A 7 9.42 28.71 -13.20
CA GLU A 7 9.78 27.34 -12.82
C GLU A 7 10.96 26.80 -13.64
N LEU A 8 10.94 26.98 -14.96
CA LEU A 8 12.05 26.57 -15.83
C LEU A 8 13.31 27.39 -15.55
N CYS A 9 13.16 28.69 -15.37
CA CYS A 9 14.25 29.58 -15.01
C CYS A 9 14.90 29.14 -13.69
N THR A 10 14.07 28.78 -12.72
CA THR A 10 14.54 28.26 -11.42
C THR A 10 15.27 26.93 -11.61
N PHE A 11 14.69 25.98 -12.34
CA PHE A 11 15.32 24.68 -12.65
C PHE A 11 16.71 24.83 -13.27
N VAL A 12 16.86 25.66 -14.31
CA VAL A 12 18.14 25.82 -15.02
C VAL A 12 19.17 26.50 -14.11
N GLN A 13 18.78 27.52 -13.34
CA GLN A 13 19.69 28.16 -12.38
C GLN A 13 20.18 27.16 -11.31
N ASP A 14 19.28 26.34 -10.79
CA ASP A 14 19.62 25.33 -9.78
C ASP A 14 20.54 24.25 -10.34
N PHE A 15 20.27 23.77 -11.56
CA PHE A 15 21.11 22.80 -12.24
C PHE A 15 22.56 23.31 -12.38
N LEU A 16 22.71 24.58 -12.76
CA LEU A 16 24.01 25.22 -12.96
C LEU A 16 24.75 25.46 -11.64
N ALA A 17 24.03 25.90 -10.60
CA ALA A 17 24.58 26.03 -9.25
C ALA A 17 25.07 24.68 -8.69
N LEU A 18 24.27 23.61 -8.84
CA LEU A 18 24.63 22.25 -8.41
C LEU A 18 25.83 21.69 -9.17
N SER A 19 25.96 22.04 -10.44
CA SER A 19 27.08 21.61 -11.27
C SER A 19 28.34 22.49 -11.09
N LYS A 20 28.28 23.48 -10.18
CA LYS A 20 29.33 24.51 -9.98
C LYS A 20 29.70 25.23 -11.28
N ALA A 21 28.74 25.34 -12.20
CA ALA A 21 28.92 26.04 -13.45
C ALA A 21 28.68 27.54 -13.20
N PRO A 22 29.69 28.40 -13.37
CA PRO A 22 29.52 29.83 -13.14
C PRO A 22 28.57 30.41 -14.19
N CYS A 23 27.39 30.83 -13.73
CA CYS A 23 26.36 31.47 -14.55
C CYS A 23 26.24 32.94 -14.13
N ARG A 24 26.46 33.87 -15.06
CA ARG A 24 26.22 35.31 -14.85
C ARG A 24 24.82 35.66 -15.37
N ARG A 25 24.11 36.51 -14.64
CA ARG A 25 22.81 37.05 -15.06
C ARG A 25 22.94 38.55 -15.27
N GLU A 26 22.67 39.03 -16.47
CA GLU A 26 22.61 40.45 -16.82
C GLU A 26 21.34 40.67 -17.65
N ASP A 27 20.46 41.59 -17.23
CA ASP A 27 19.23 41.96 -17.96
C ASP A 27 18.32 40.80 -18.45
N GLU A 28 18.23 39.72 -17.67
CA GLU A 28 17.50 38.46 -17.97
C GLU A 28 18.13 37.57 -19.06
N VAL A 29 19.40 37.84 -19.38
CA VAL A 29 20.29 36.97 -20.12
C VAL A 29 21.20 36.24 -19.14
N TYR A 30 21.28 34.92 -19.30
CA TYR A 30 22.10 34.03 -18.51
C TYR A 30 23.27 33.54 -19.34
N THR A 31 24.48 33.76 -18.87
CA THR A 31 25.70 33.39 -19.59
C THR A 31 26.52 32.41 -18.76
N LEU A 32 26.78 31.25 -19.33
CA LEU A 32 27.67 30.22 -18.84
C LEU A 32 29.02 30.34 -19.53
N GLN A 33 30.10 30.33 -18.76
CA GLN A 33 31.48 30.35 -19.27
C GLN A 33 32.32 29.25 -18.62
N GLY A 34 33.21 28.63 -19.40
CA GLY A 34 34.21 27.68 -18.92
C GLY A 34 34.08 26.27 -19.50
N ASP A 35 34.76 25.31 -18.87
CA ASP A 35 34.71 23.90 -19.28
C ASP A 35 33.61 23.16 -18.51
N HIS A 36 32.42 23.10 -19.10
CA HIS A 36 31.29 22.37 -18.55
C HIS A 36 30.76 21.35 -19.57
N PRO A 37 30.34 20.13 -19.15
CA PRO A 37 29.80 19.11 -20.06
C PRO A 37 28.61 19.56 -20.92
N LEU A 38 27.87 20.58 -20.47
CA LEU A 38 26.79 21.19 -21.24
C LEU A 38 27.26 22.02 -22.44
N LEU A 39 28.47 22.58 -22.37
CA LEU A 39 28.99 23.53 -23.35
C LEU A 39 29.58 22.83 -24.58
N ALA A 40 29.77 21.51 -24.55
CA ALA A 40 30.25 20.70 -25.69
C ALA A 40 31.43 21.32 -26.47
N GLY A 41 32.32 22.06 -25.80
CA GLY A 41 33.48 22.73 -26.41
C GLY A 41 33.26 24.16 -26.91
N VAL A 42 32.05 24.73 -26.80
CA VAL A 42 31.70 26.08 -27.29
C VAL A 42 32.25 27.20 -26.38
N GLY A 43 32.76 26.87 -25.19
CA GLY A 43 33.45 27.79 -24.26
C GLY A 43 32.55 28.81 -23.55
N GLN A 44 31.46 29.23 -24.21
CA GLN A 44 30.44 30.11 -23.67
C GLN A 44 29.06 29.78 -24.25
N LEU A 45 28.02 29.87 -23.42
CA LEU A 45 26.62 29.74 -23.83
C LEU A 45 25.79 30.85 -23.19
N SER A 46 25.03 31.58 -23.97
CA SER A 46 24.13 32.64 -23.50
C SER A 46 22.68 32.28 -23.84
N PHE A 47 21.78 32.43 -22.88
CA PHE A 47 20.38 32.05 -23.03
C PHE A 47 19.41 32.94 -22.24
N THR A 48 18.13 32.93 -22.60
CA THR A 48 17.06 33.66 -21.90
C THR A 48 15.77 32.84 -21.80
N PHE A 49 14.99 33.10 -20.75
CA PHE A 49 13.65 32.53 -20.58
C PHE A 49 12.56 33.47 -21.09
N SER A 50 12.91 34.70 -21.50
CA SER A 50 11.94 35.66 -22.03
C SER A 50 11.91 35.58 -23.55
N ARG A 51 10.75 35.22 -24.10
CA ARG A 51 10.55 35.16 -25.56
C ARG A 51 10.75 36.52 -26.23
N GLU A 52 10.39 37.59 -25.52
CA GLU A 52 10.49 38.99 -25.99
C GLU A 52 11.94 39.47 -26.12
N LYS A 53 12.88 38.82 -25.42
CA LYS A 53 14.31 39.15 -25.45
C LYS A 53 15.14 38.19 -26.29
N SER A 54 14.51 37.22 -26.95
CA SER A 54 15.20 36.26 -27.82
C SER A 54 15.93 36.98 -28.97
N ALA A 55 17.17 36.57 -29.22
CA ALA A 55 18.03 37.13 -30.27
C ALA A 55 18.74 35.96 -31.00
N PRO A 56 19.23 36.16 -32.24
CA PRO A 56 19.86 35.08 -33.01
C PRO A 56 21.08 34.44 -32.34
N ASP A 57 21.76 35.16 -31.45
CA ASP A 57 22.92 34.68 -30.68
C ASP A 57 22.56 34.31 -29.22
N LEU A 58 21.27 34.22 -28.90
CA LEU A 58 20.75 34.04 -27.55
C LEU A 58 19.66 32.96 -27.52
N ASP A 59 20.00 31.79 -26.99
CA ASP A 59 19.08 30.65 -26.94
C ASP A 59 17.87 30.98 -26.05
N HIS A 60 16.66 30.83 -26.60
CA HIS A 60 15.46 30.91 -25.79
C HIS A 60 15.18 29.55 -25.14
N LEU A 61 15.43 29.44 -23.83
CA LEU A 61 15.17 28.21 -23.10
C LEU A 61 13.70 28.08 -22.76
N THR A 62 13.11 27.04 -23.33
CA THR A 62 11.78 26.52 -23.01
C THR A 62 11.89 25.03 -22.70
N TYR A 63 10.83 24.46 -22.13
CA TYR A 63 10.75 23.00 -21.97
C TYR A 63 10.82 22.32 -23.34
N GLY A 64 11.64 21.25 -23.46
CA GLY A 64 11.96 20.58 -24.73
C GLY A 64 13.12 21.20 -25.51
N HIS A 65 13.78 22.24 -24.98
CA HIS A 65 15.02 22.74 -25.57
C HIS A 65 16.14 21.69 -25.39
N PRO A 66 16.97 21.40 -26.42
CA PRO A 66 18.01 20.37 -26.35
C PRO A 66 19.04 20.55 -25.23
N LEU A 67 19.20 21.78 -24.74
CA LEU A 67 20.02 22.09 -23.57
C LEU A 67 19.36 21.63 -22.27
N VAL A 68 18.06 21.89 -22.11
CA VAL A 68 17.25 21.48 -20.96
C VAL A 68 17.19 19.96 -20.89
N ASP A 69 17.00 19.29 -22.03
CA ASP A 69 17.00 17.82 -22.10
C ASP A 69 18.36 17.22 -21.71
N ARG A 70 19.46 17.86 -22.11
CA ARG A 70 20.81 17.46 -21.67
C ARG A 70 21.03 17.69 -20.18
N MET A 71 20.51 18.78 -19.62
CA MET A 71 20.53 19.03 -18.18
C MET A 71 19.76 17.94 -17.43
N LEU A 72 18.56 17.59 -17.88
CA LEU A 72 17.76 16.50 -17.33
C LEU A 72 18.48 15.14 -17.44
N ALA A 73 19.11 14.85 -18.57
CA ALA A 73 19.89 13.62 -18.78
C ALA A 73 21.18 13.54 -17.96
N LEU A 74 21.76 14.67 -17.55
CA LEU A 74 22.91 14.71 -16.65
C LEU A 74 22.48 14.62 -15.17
N ALA A 75 21.35 15.24 -14.82
CA ALA A 75 20.76 15.15 -13.49
C ALA A 75 20.36 13.72 -13.14
N SER A 76 19.80 12.97 -14.11
CA SER A 76 19.40 11.55 -13.94
C SER A 76 20.55 10.62 -13.52
N ARG A 77 21.82 10.98 -13.78
CA ARG A 77 23.00 10.16 -13.46
C ARG A 77 23.54 10.32 -12.03
N ARG A 78 23.05 11.28 -11.23
CA ARG A 78 23.68 11.70 -9.95
C ARG A 78 22.87 11.33 -8.69
N GLY A 79 22.31 10.12 -8.65
CA GLY A 79 21.34 9.63 -7.66
C GLY A 79 21.64 9.90 -6.17
N ARG A 80 20.66 10.53 -5.50
CA ARG A 80 20.28 10.48 -4.07
C ARG A 80 19.23 11.58 -3.83
N THR A 81 17.93 11.27 -3.97
CA THR A 81 16.89 12.31 -3.88
C THR A 81 15.62 11.84 -3.20
N THR A 82 15.04 12.72 -2.38
CA THR A 82 13.75 12.56 -1.69
C THR A 82 12.56 12.91 -2.58
N SER A 83 12.83 13.50 -3.76
CA SER A 83 11.85 13.69 -4.80
C SER A 83 12.28 12.96 -6.08
N LEU A 84 11.31 12.54 -6.88
CA LEU A 84 11.55 11.89 -8.16
C LEU A 84 10.77 12.64 -9.25
N ILE A 85 11.31 12.67 -10.47
CA ILE A 85 10.63 13.18 -11.65
C ILE A 85 10.56 12.09 -12.71
N PHE A 86 9.42 11.94 -13.36
CA PHE A 86 9.28 10.99 -14.46
C PHE A 86 9.48 11.70 -15.80
N PRO A 87 10.59 11.47 -16.51
CA PRO A 87 10.79 12.07 -17.83
C PRO A 87 9.83 11.43 -18.84
N LEU A 88 9.09 12.26 -19.59
CA LEU A 88 8.30 11.77 -20.71
C LEU A 88 9.22 11.61 -21.93
N ARG A 89 9.31 10.39 -22.47
CA ARG A 89 10.18 10.08 -23.63
C ARG A 89 9.45 10.12 -24.97
N GLU A 90 8.13 9.99 -24.94
CA GLU A 90 7.29 9.86 -26.13
C GLU A 90 6.41 11.11 -26.31
N PRO A 91 6.16 11.55 -27.55
CA PRO A 91 5.23 12.64 -27.82
C PRO A 91 3.80 12.24 -27.43
N PHE A 92 2.91 13.23 -27.34
CA PHE A 92 1.49 12.99 -27.06
C PHE A 92 0.89 11.93 -28.00
N PRO A 93 0.22 10.89 -27.47
CA PRO A 93 -0.23 9.78 -28.28
C PRO A 93 -1.31 10.21 -29.28
N PRO A 94 -1.32 9.61 -30.49
CA PRO A 94 -2.35 9.90 -31.47
C PRO A 94 -3.70 9.32 -30.99
N ILE A 95 -4.62 10.20 -30.60
CA ILE A 95 -5.98 9.81 -30.26
C ILE A 95 -6.80 9.75 -31.56
N GLN A 96 -7.38 8.59 -31.83
CA GLN A 96 -8.35 8.39 -32.90
C GLN A 96 -9.74 8.59 -32.31
N GLY A 97 -10.57 9.43 -32.94
CA GLY A 97 -11.91 9.76 -32.46
C GLY A 97 -12.51 10.94 -33.20
N THR A 98 -13.78 11.25 -32.91
CA THR A 98 -14.48 12.45 -33.44
C THR A 98 -13.97 13.75 -32.84
N TRP A 99 -13.37 13.67 -31.65
CA TRP A 99 -12.72 14.78 -30.98
C TRP A 99 -11.24 14.83 -31.33
N ARG A 100 -10.77 16.00 -31.76
CA ARG A 100 -9.35 16.26 -32.02
C ARG A 100 -8.69 16.70 -30.73
N ALA A 101 -7.82 15.85 -30.18
CA ALA A 101 -6.96 16.21 -29.06
C ALA A 101 -5.77 17.06 -29.53
N VAL A 102 -5.68 18.28 -29.02
CA VAL A 102 -4.59 19.21 -29.29
C VAL A 102 -3.80 19.42 -27.99
N PRO A 103 -2.58 18.87 -27.87
CA PRO A 103 -1.76 19.10 -26.68
C PRO A 103 -1.33 20.57 -26.63
N LYS A 104 -1.54 21.20 -25.48
CA LYS A 104 -1.15 22.60 -25.22
C LYS A 104 0.17 22.71 -24.50
N ALA A 105 0.30 22.01 -23.38
CA ALA A 105 1.48 22.07 -22.53
C ALA A 105 1.72 20.72 -21.85
N LEU A 106 2.99 20.44 -21.56
CA LEU A 106 3.40 19.35 -20.68
C LEU A 106 3.67 19.96 -19.30
N ILE A 107 2.86 19.60 -18.32
CA ILE A 107 2.99 20.07 -16.93
C ILE A 107 3.46 18.93 -16.04
N TYR A 108 4.11 19.26 -14.92
CA TYR A 108 4.54 18.28 -13.93
C TYR A 108 3.71 18.45 -12.65
N GLN A 109 2.82 17.50 -12.40
CA GLN A 109 1.97 17.54 -11.22
C GLN A 109 2.55 16.70 -10.09
N SER A 110 2.28 17.15 -8.86
CA SER A 110 2.77 16.51 -7.65
C SER A 110 1.95 15.27 -7.30
N GLU A 111 2.64 14.17 -7.02
CA GLU A 111 2.08 12.96 -6.44
C GLU A 111 2.88 12.58 -5.20
N TYR A 112 2.26 11.85 -4.27
CA TYR A 112 2.87 11.46 -3.01
C TYR A 112 2.80 9.96 -2.82
N LEU A 113 3.94 9.37 -2.51
CA LEU A 113 4.08 7.97 -2.22
C LEU A 113 4.34 7.80 -0.72
N PHE A 114 3.56 6.97 -0.06
CA PHE A 114 3.74 6.61 1.34
C PHE A 114 3.85 5.10 1.48
N ASN A 115 4.93 4.64 2.13
CA ASN A 115 5.14 3.24 2.43
C ASN A 115 4.98 3.02 3.93
N PHE A 116 3.98 2.23 4.30
CA PHE A 116 3.68 1.86 5.68
C PHE A 116 4.10 0.41 5.91
N ARG A 117 4.79 0.17 7.02
CA ARG A 117 4.94 -1.19 7.55
C ARG A 117 3.80 -1.43 8.51
N ILE A 118 3.03 -2.47 8.22
CA ILE A 118 1.92 -2.95 9.05
C ILE A 118 2.34 -4.29 9.65
N ALA A 119 2.24 -4.39 10.97
CA ALA A 119 2.43 -5.63 11.71
C ALA A 119 1.10 -6.05 12.35
N TYR A 120 0.60 -7.21 11.94
CA TYR A 120 -0.54 -7.87 12.57
C TYR A 120 0.01 -8.80 13.66
N LEU A 121 -0.23 -8.43 14.91
CA LEU A 121 0.20 -9.11 16.11
C LEU A 121 -0.97 -9.94 16.66
N GLY A 122 -1.02 -11.21 16.30
CA GLY A 122 -1.93 -12.19 16.89
C GLY A 122 -1.17 -13.45 17.30
N HIS A 123 -1.76 -14.63 17.05
CA HIS A 123 -1.07 -15.91 17.19
C HIS A 123 0.21 -15.97 16.32
N GLU A 124 0.15 -15.43 15.10
CA GLU A 124 1.29 -15.32 14.20
C GLU A 124 1.55 -13.84 13.91
N ARG A 125 2.82 -13.45 13.88
CA ARG A 125 3.23 -12.12 13.45
C ARG A 125 3.28 -12.12 11.94
N VAL A 126 2.40 -11.34 11.32
CA VAL A 126 2.40 -11.11 9.87
C VAL A 126 2.82 -9.67 9.64
N GLU A 127 3.88 -9.48 8.85
CA GLU A 127 4.36 -8.16 8.45
C GLU A 127 4.14 -7.93 6.96
N GLU A 128 3.55 -6.79 6.64
CA GLU A 128 3.27 -6.39 5.27
C GLU A 128 3.67 -4.93 5.06
N VAL A 129 3.98 -4.60 3.82
CA VAL A 129 4.23 -3.22 3.41
C VAL A 129 3.07 -2.76 2.54
N ALA A 130 2.33 -1.78 3.03
CA ALA A 130 1.29 -1.12 2.27
C ALA A 130 1.86 0.13 1.60
N THR A 131 1.72 0.20 0.28
CA THR A 131 2.16 1.34 -0.53
C THR A 131 0.94 2.10 -1.01
N ILE A 132 0.85 3.37 -0.58
CA ILE A 132 -0.25 4.26 -0.94
C ILE A 132 0.30 5.39 -1.80
N TRP A 133 -0.17 5.45 -3.04
CA TRP A 133 0.21 6.46 -4.02
C TRP A 133 -0.97 7.39 -4.25
N LEU A 134 -0.79 8.68 -3.99
CA LEU A 134 -1.84 9.69 -4.09
C LEU A 134 -1.48 10.78 -5.08
N ASP A 135 -2.47 11.17 -5.86
CA ASP A 135 -2.42 12.36 -6.68
C ASP A 135 -2.81 13.59 -5.85
N SER A 136 -2.01 14.66 -5.91
CA SER A 136 -2.35 15.91 -5.22
C SER A 136 -3.50 16.68 -5.88
N TYR A 137 -3.79 16.42 -7.16
CA TYR A 137 -4.87 17.04 -7.91
C TYR A 137 -6.21 16.38 -7.61
N THR A 138 -6.33 15.06 -7.80
CA THR A 138 -7.59 14.32 -7.60
C THR A 138 -7.79 13.82 -6.17
N GLU A 139 -6.75 13.78 -5.34
CA GLU A 139 -6.75 13.15 -4.00
C GLU A 139 -7.14 11.67 -3.97
N THR A 140 -7.06 11.01 -5.12
CA THR A 140 -7.40 9.60 -5.29
C THR A 140 -6.14 8.72 -5.31
N LYS A 141 -6.33 7.46 -4.90
CA LYS A 141 -5.28 6.43 -4.99
C LYS A 141 -5.00 6.15 -6.47
N GLN A 142 -3.76 6.33 -6.88
CA GLN A 142 -3.31 6.04 -8.24
C GLN A 142 -2.64 4.67 -8.30
N PRO A 143 -2.67 3.99 -9.46
CA PRO A 143 -1.90 2.78 -9.65
C PRO A 143 -0.39 3.11 -9.58
N PRO A 144 0.42 2.21 -8.99
CA PRO A 144 1.84 2.44 -8.84
C PRO A 144 2.53 2.50 -10.20
N LEU A 145 3.44 3.45 -10.36
CA LEU A 145 4.32 3.53 -11.52
C LEU A 145 5.63 2.79 -11.25
N ASP A 146 6.27 2.31 -12.31
CA ASP A 146 7.60 1.73 -12.21
C ASP A 146 8.62 2.82 -11.86
N LEU A 147 9.09 2.82 -10.61
CA LEU A 147 10.08 3.76 -10.09
C LEU A 147 11.43 3.67 -10.84
N SER A 148 11.70 2.59 -11.59
CA SER A 148 12.89 2.49 -12.43
C SER A 148 12.91 3.52 -13.57
N LEU A 149 11.73 3.99 -13.98
CA LEU A 149 11.56 5.03 -15.00
C LEU A 149 11.77 6.43 -14.44
N ALA A 150 11.78 6.58 -13.11
CA ALA A 150 11.90 7.86 -12.44
C ALA A 150 13.37 8.29 -12.29
N ALA A 151 13.62 9.59 -12.46
CA ALA A 151 14.90 10.21 -12.22
C ALA A 151 14.91 10.91 -10.85
N GLY A 152 16.04 10.84 -10.15
CA GLY A 152 16.19 11.55 -8.89
C GLY A 152 16.18 13.07 -9.07
N PHE A 153 15.33 13.77 -8.32
CA PHE A 153 15.19 15.22 -8.35
C PHE A 153 15.21 15.82 -6.94
N ASN A 154 16.00 16.87 -6.71
CA ASN A 154 15.89 17.66 -5.47
C ASN A 154 15.31 19.02 -5.87
N PRO A 155 14.03 19.32 -5.55
CA PRO A 155 13.46 20.63 -5.86
C PRO A 155 14.28 21.75 -5.17
N PRO A 156 14.36 22.95 -5.76
CA PRO A 156 14.92 24.12 -5.09
C PRO A 156 14.33 24.22 -3.71
N ARG A 157 15.20 24.45 -2.72
CA ARG A 157 14.89 24.65 -1.30
C ARG A 157 13.40 24.94 -1.05
N THR A 158 12.59 23.88 -0.91
CA THR A 158 11.58 23.94 0.14
C THR A 158 12.44 24.27 1.35
N ARG A 159 12.24 25.45 1.97
CA ARG A 159 12.86 25.78 3.25
C ARG A 159 12.82 24.47 4.00
N ARG A 160 13.97 23.84 4.26
CA ARG A 160 13.97 22.58 4.99
C ARG A 160 13.25 22.96 6.26
N ILE A 161 11.99 22.59 6.37
CA ILE A 161 11.28 22.66 7.62
C ILE A 161 11.94 21.51 8.36
N ARG A 162 13.14 21.78 8.89
CA ARG A 162 13.71 21.04 10.01
C ARG A 162 12.71 21.34 11.10
N SER A 163 11.62 20.61 11.09
CA SER A 163 10.48 20.94 11.92
C SER A 163 10.93 20.68 13.35
N GLN A 164 11.21 21.75 14.08
CA GLN A 164 11.00 21.80 15.53
C GLN A 164 9.49 21.77 15.85
N ALA A 165 8.66 21.25 14.96
CA ALA A 165 7.23 21.14 15.17
C ALA A 165 6.98 19.93 16.05
N GLU A 166 6.32 20.17 17.18
CA GLU A 166 6.00 19.14 18.17
C GLU A 166 4.65 18.48 17.88
N SER A 167 3.88 18.99 16.92
CA SER A 167 2.57 18.47 16.54
C SER A 167 2.30 18.49 15.02
N LEU A 168 1.39 17.61 14.58
CA LEU A 168 0.90 17.58 13.19
C LEU A 168 0.22 18.88 12.77
N SER A 169 -0.50 19.55 13.67
CA SER A 169 -1.16 20.83 13.39
C SER A 169 -0.16 21.97 13.14
N GLN A 170 0.99 21.96 13.80
CA GLN A 170 2.07 22.90 13.53
C GLN A 170 2.76 22.62 12.18
N LEU A 171 2.88 21.35 11.80
CA LEU A 171 3.38 20.94 10.49
C LEU A 171 2.46 21.36 9.35
N GLU A 172 1.14 21.36 9.54
CA GLU A 172 0.18 21.81 8.51
C GLU A 172 0.37 23.25 8.09
N ASN A 173 0.66 24.13 9.05
CA ASN A 173 0.90 25.55 8.79
C ASN A 173 2.19 25.79 8.01
N LEU A 174 3.10 24.81 7.98
CA LEU A 174 4.40 24.91 7.32
C LEU A 174 4.44 24.11 6.01
N ALA A 175 3.73 22.99 5.92
CA ALA A 175 3.74 22.05 4.79
C ALA A 175 2.35 21.44 4.56
N TYR A 176 1.36 22.28 4.24
CA TYR A 176 -0.04 21.87 4.06
C TYR A 176 -0.24 20.72 3.07
N GLY A 177 0.36 20.79 1.88
CA GLY A 177 0.19 19.78 0.82
C GLY A 177 0.57 18.36 1.27
N PRO A 178 1.82 18.12 1.72
CA PRO A 178 2.24 16.81 2.22
C PRO A 178 1.40 16.29 3.40
N VAL A 179 0.99 17.16 4.34
CA VAL A 179 0.20 16.74 5.50
C VAL A 179 -1.24 16.39 5.11
N ARG A 180 -1.86 17.16 4.21
CA ARG A 180 -3.17 16.86 3.63
C ARG A 180 -3.17 15.49 2.96
N MET A 181 -2.15 15.22 2.13
CA MET A 181 -1.97 13.95 1.45
C MET A 181 -1.68 12.80 2.42
N PHE A 182 -0.88 13.03 3.45
CA PHE A 182 -0.63 12.03 4.48
C PHE A 182 -1.91 11.66 5.25
N ARG A 183 -2.75 12.63 5.62
CA ARG A 183 -4.05 12.36 6.25
C ARG A 183 -4.95 11.54 5.34
N ARG A 184 -4.98 11.87 4.05
CA ARG A 184 -5.73 11.09 3.06
C ARG A 184 -5.19 9.67 2.93
N ALA A 185 -3.87 9.50 2.96
CA ALA A 185 -3.23 8.18 2.96
C ALA A 185 -3.61 7.36 4.19
N LEU A 186 -3.73 7.98 5.38
CA LEU A 186 -4.17 7.29 6.59
C LEU A 186 -5.62 6.78 6.50
N VAL A 187 -6.50 7.47 5.75
CA VAL A 187 -7.87 6.99 5.51
C VAL A 187 -7.84 5.71 4.69
N TYR A 188 -7.15 5.72 3.55
CA TYR A 188 -6.97 4.52 2.71
C TYR A 188 -6.25 3.38 3.46
N LEU A 189 -5.25 3.72 4.28
CA LEU A 189 -4.54 2.74 5.11
C LEU A 189 -5.47 2.08 6.11
N ARG A 190 -6.39 2.83 6.73
CA ARG A 190 -7.36 2.27 7.68
C ARG A 190 -8.29 1.27 6.98
N GLU A 191 -8.81 1.62 5.81
CA GLU A 191 -9.66 0.71 5.03
C GLU A 191 -8.92 -0.58 4.65
N GLU A 192 -7.67 -0.46 4.20
CA GLU A 192 -6.81 -1.60 3.83
C GLU A 192 -6.47 -2.47 5.06
N ILE A 193 -6.17 -1.84 6.20
CA ILE A 193 -5.93 -2.54 7.49
C ILE A 193 -7.17 -3.29 7.94
N GLU A 194 -8.36 -2.68 7.90
CA GLU A 194 -9.61 -3.29 8.37
C GLU A 194 -9.98 -4.51 7.53
N SER A 195 -9.88 -4.39 6.19
CA SER A 195 -10.11 -5.49 5.26
C SER A 195 -9.17 -6.67 5.54
N ARG A 196 -7.86 -6.39 5.63
CA ARG A 196 -6.85 -7.42 5.87
C ARG A 196 -6.94 -8.02 7.28
N ARG A 197 -7.23 -7.21 8.29
CA ARG A 197 -7.45 -7.67 9.67
C ARG A 197 -8.59 -8.68 9.75
N ALA A 198 -9.70 -8.44 9.07
CA ALA A 198 -10.83 -9.37 9.05
C ALA A 198 -10.43 -10.73 8.47
N GLU A 199 -9.59 -10.74 7.44
CA GLU A 199 -9.05 -11.96 6.84
C GLU A 199 -8.11 -12.70 7.81
N VAL A 200 -7.18 -11.99 8.45
CA VAL A 200 -6.25 -12.57 9.44
C VAL A 200 -7.00 -13.11 10.66
N GLU A 201 -8.01 -12.39 11.16
CA GLU A 201 -8.87 -12.87 12.26
C GLU A 201 -9.63 -14.13 11.87
N LYS A 202 -10.13 -14.23 10.62
CA LYS A 202 -10.80 -15.43 10.13
C LYS A 202 -9.84 -16.63 10.09
N GLN A 203 -8.61 -16.43 9.62
CA GLN A 203 -7.57 -17.46 9.59
C GLN A 203 -7.18 -17.88 11.02
N ALA A 204 -7.00 -16.93 11.93
CA ALA A 204 -6.69 -17.17 13.33
C ALA A 204 -7.80 -17.97 14.03
N ARG A 205 -9.08 -17.64 13.80
CA ARG A 205 -10.23 -18.41 14.33
C ARG A 205 -10.28 -19.84 13.78
N ALA A 206 -10.02 -20.02 12.48
CA ALA A 206 -9.99 -21.35 11.87
C ALA A 206 -8.82 -22.20 12.40
N LYS A 207 -7.68 -21.59 12.71
CA LYS A 207 -6.56 -22.26 13.37
C LYS A 207 -6.89 -22.61 14.81
N LEU A 208 -7.43 -21.66 15.58
CA LEU A 208 -7.88 -21.88 16.96
C LEU A 208 -8.86 -23.06 17.07
N ALA A 209 -9.85 -23.14 16.18
CA ALA A 209 -10.80 -24.25 16.18
C ALA A 209 -10.11 -25.62 16.04
N ARG A 210 -9.13 -25.72 15.13
CA ARG A 210 -8.32 -26.94 14.94
C ARG A 210 -7.43 -27.23 16.15
N ASP A 211 -6.84 -26.21 16.76
CA ASP A 211 -5.97 -26.39 17.92
C ASP A 211 -6.77 -26.79 19.17
N VAL A 212 -7.99 -26.26 19.35
CA VAL A 212 -8.93 -26.68 20.39
C VAL A 212 -9.35 -28.12 20.20
N GLU A 213 -9.73 -28.53 18.98
CA GLU A 213 -10.10 -29.91 18.67
C GLU A 213 -8.92 -30.86 18.95
N ARG A 214 -7.71 -30.47 18.52
CA ARG A 214 -6.49 -31.25 18.74
C ARG A 214 -6.15 -31.40 20.23
N LEU A 215 -6.25 -30.33 21.01
CA LEU A 215 -6.02 -30.38 22.46
C LEU A 215 -7.07 -31.23 23.16
N THR A 216 -8.35 -31.07 22.78
CA THR A 216 -9.44 -31.85 23.35
C THR A 216 -9.21 -33.34 23.10
N GLY A 217 -8.88 -33.72 21.87
CA GLY A 217 -8.55 -35.11 21.53
C GLY A 217 -7.31 -35.64 22.26
N TYR A 218 -6.29 -34.80 22.49
CA TYR A 218 -5.12 -35.17 23.29
C TYR A 218 -5.46 -35.49 24.76
N TYR A 219 -6.23 -34.62 25.42
CA TYR A 219 -6.64 -34.84 26.81
C TYR A 219 -7.64 -35.99 26.96
N GLU A 220 -8.52 -36.21 25.97
CA GLU A 220 -9.38 -37.38 25.93
C GLU A 220 -8.58 -38.67 25.80
N ALA A 221 -7.55 -38.70 24.95
CA ALA A 221 -6.67 -39.86 24.81
C ALA A 221 -5.92 -40.15 26.13
N LEU A 222 -5.38 -39.12 26.78
CA LEU A 222 -4.74 -39.26 28.10
C LEU A 222 -5.72 -39.81 29.16
N ALA A 223 -6.94 -39.29 29.22
CA ALA A 223 -7.95 -39.79 30.14
C ALA A 223 -8.31 -41.26 29.87
N GLN A 224 -8.34 -41.68 28.59
CA GLN A 224 -8.55 -43.07 28.22
C GLN A 224 -7.38 -43.97 28.63
N GLU A 225 -6.14 -43.49 28.53
CA GLU A 225 -4.94 -44.22 28.98
C GLU A 225 -4.98 -44.49 30.48
N GLU A 226 -5.31 -43.47 31.30
CA GLU A 226 -5.45 -43.62 32.76
C GLU A 226 -6.54 -44.67 33.12
N LEU A 227 -7.64 -44.70 32.36
CA LEU A 227 -8.72 -45.66 32.54
C LEU A 227 -8.30 -47.11 32.18
N GLN A 228 -7.25 -47.33 31.37
CA GLN A 228 -6.80 -48.69 31.03
C GLN A 228 -6.31 -49.46 32.27
N SER A 229 -5.65 -48.78 33.20
CA SER A 229 -5.17 -49.33 34.46
C SER A 229 -6.34 -49.88 35.30
N LEU A 230 -7.41 -49.09 35.45
CA LEU A 230 -8.64 -49.53 36.10
C LEU A 230 -9.33 -50.68 35.37
N ARG A 231 -9.44 -50.61 34.04
CA ARG A 231 -10.03 -51.70 33.23
C ARG A 231 -9.30 -53.02 33.46
N LYS A 232 -7.98 -53.01 33.60
CA LYS A 232 -7.18 -54.21 33.89
C LYS A 232 -7.53 -54.80 35.25
N LEU A 233 -7.67 -53.98 36.30
CA LEU A 233 -8.08 -54.42 37.63
C LEU A 233 -9.51 -54.98 37.64
N PHE A 234 -10.46 -54.32 36.97
CA PHE A 234 -11.84 -54.83 36.83
C PHE A 234 -11.90 -56.18 36.10
N ARG A 235 -11.10 -56.37 35.04
CA ARG A 235 -10.98 -57.67 34.35
C ARG A 235 -10.42 -58.75 35.28
N GLN A 236 -9.39 -58.43 36.06
CA GLN A 236 -8.83 -59.36 37.04
C GLN A 236 -9.83 -59.73 38.14
N LEU A 237 -10.61 -58.77 38.63
CA LEU A 237 -11.68 -59.01 39.58
C LEU A 237 -12.76 -59.92 38.99
N ALA A 238 -13.21 -59.65 37.75
CA ALA A 238 -14.21 -60.48 37.07
C ALA A 238 -13.75 -61.94 36.93
N VAL A 239 -12.50 -62.15 36.49
CA VAL A 239 -11.90 -63.50 36.40
C VAL A 239 -11.82 -64.17 37.76
N THR A 240 -11.46 -63.42 38.81
CA THR A 240 -11.33 -63.96 40.17
C THR A 240 -12.70 -64.35 40.75
N ASN A 241 -13.76 -63.57 40.48
CA ASN A 241 -15.13 -63.90 40.90
C ASN A 241 -15.63 -65.17 40.21
N VAL A 242 -15.43 -65.30 38.89
CA VAL A 242 -15.81 -66.54 38.17
C VAL A 242 -15.07 -67.76 38.75
N ARG A 243 -13.79 -67.62 39.09
CA ARG A 243 -13.01 -68.70 39.75
C ARG A 243 -13.49 -69.02 41.15
N TYR A 244 -13.95 -68.01 41.90
CA TYR A 244 -14.57 -68.20 43.21
C TYR A 244 -15.88 -68.99 43.11
N ASP A 245 -16.72 -68.67 42.12
CA ASP A 245 -18.01 -69.34 41.89
C ASP A 245 -17.84 -70.79 41.41
N LEU A 246 -16.80 -71.06 40.62
CA LEU A 246 -16.46 -72.40 40.11
C LEU A 246 -15.60 -73.24 41.07
N ALA A 247 -15.22 -72.71 42.23
CA ALA A 247 -14.34 -73.39 43.19
C ALA A 247 -15.03 -74.62 43.80
N ARG A 248 -14.40 -75.80 43.69
CA ARG A 248 -14.96 -77.09 44.16
C ARG A 248 -14.63 -77.44 45.61
N THR A 249 -13.67 -76.76 46.22
CA THR A 249 -13.24 -77.02 47.60
C THR A 249 -13.26 -75.74 48.42
N ASP A 250 -13.56 -75.86 49.71
CA ASP A 250 -13.65 -74.70 50.60
C ASP A 250 -12.34 -73.92 50.71
N ASP A 251 -11.19 -74.60 50.64
CA ASP A 251 -9.88 -73.94 50.68
C ASP A 251 -9.62 -73.09 49.43
N THR A 252 -9.93 -73.62 48.24
CA THR A 252 -9.83 -72.83 47.00
C THR A 252 -10.81 -71.66 46.97
N ARG A 253 -12.01 -71.86 47.52
CA ARG A 253 -13.04 -70.82 47.64
C ARG A 253 -12.59 -69.71 48.58
N ARG A 254 -12.02 -70.04 49.74
CA ARG A 254 -11.43 -69.06 50.67
C ARG A 254 -10.27 -68.29 50.04
N LEU A 255 -9.41 -68.95 49.28
CA LEU A 255 -8.29 -68.31 48.59
C LEU A 255 -8.77 -67.29 47.54
N TYR A 256 -9.69 -67.67 46.64
CA TYR A 256 -10.22 -66.73 45.65
C TYR A 256 -11.08 -65.62 46.30
N GLY A 257 -11.79 -65.92 47.40
CA GLY A 257 -12.53 -64.92 48.16
C GLY A 257 -11.64 -63.84 48.77
N ARG A 258 -10.51 -64.24 49.40
CA ARG A 258 -9.50 -63.29 49.90
C ARG A 258 -8.90 -62.44 48.77
N ARG A 259 -8.59 -63.06 47.64
CA ARG A 259 -8.02 -62.37 46.48
C ARG A 259 -9.01 -61.38 45.84
N ALA A 260 -10.30 -61.72 45.79
CA ALA A 260 -11.35 -60.80 45.34
C ALA A 260 -11.53 -59.61 46.29
N LEU A 261 -11.45 -59.83 47.61
CA LEU A 261 -11.48 -58.75 48.60
C LEU A 261 -10.28 -57.81 48.47
N ALA A 262 -9.07 -58.35 48.27
CA ALA A 262 -7.87 -57.56 48.02
C ALA A 262 -8.00 -56.72 46.74
N LEU A 263 -8.43 -57.34 45.62
CA LEU A 263 -8.67 -56.62 44.36
C LEU A 263 -9.73 -55.52 44.49
N ARG A 264 -10.78 -55.70 45.31
CA ARG A 264 -11.77 -54.64 45.57
C ARG A 264 -11.20 -53.47 46.37
N ALA A 265 -10.25 -53.74 47.28
CA ALA A 265 -9.56 -52.67 47.99
C ALA A 265 -8.61 -51.91 47.04
N GLU A 266 -7.84 -52.63 46.22
CA GLU A 266 -6.97 -52.05 45.19
C GLU A 266 -7.76 -51.22 44.17
N ILE A 267 -8.92 -51.72 43.71
CA ILE A 267 -9.80 -50.98 42.79
C ILE A 267 -10.26 -49.66 43.42
N ARG A 268 -10.64 -49.64 44.71
CA ARG A 268 -11.06 -48.39 45.36
C ARG A 268 -9.93 -47.37 45.43
N SER A 269 -8.74 -47.78 45.86
CA SER A 269 -7.56 -46.90 45.87
C SER A 269 -7.24 -46.37 44.46
N ALA A 270 -7.25 -47.25 43.45
CA ALA A 270 -6.99 -46.85 42.07
C ALA A 270 -8.11 -45.97 41.47
N GLN A 271 -9.36 -46.09 41.95
CA GLN A 271 -10.46 -45.21 41.55
C GLN A 271 -10.27 -43.80 42.11
N GLU A 272 -9.89 -43.69 43.38
CA GLU A 272 -9.57 -42.39 44.01
C GLU A 272 -8.40 -41.70 43.28
N GLU A 273 -7.30 -42.44 43.03
CA GLU A 273 -6.15 -41.92 42.26
C GLU A 273 -6.54 -41.49 40.83
N TYR A 274 -7.40 -42.26 40.16
CA TYR A 274 -7.91 -41.93 38.82
C TYR A 274 -8.78 -40.67 38.83
N GLU A 275 -9.65 -40.50 39.81
CA GLU A 275 -10.50 -39.32 39.95
C GLU A 275 -9.66 -38.06 40.21
N GLU A 276 -8.66 -38.15 41.09
CA GLU A 276 -7.68 -37.09 41.32
C GLU A 276 -6.92 -36.75 40.03
N ARG A 277 -6.44 -37.77 39.30
CA ARG A 277 -5.70 -37.57 38.06
C ARG A 277 -6.55 -36.92 36.97
N LEU A 278 -7.81 -37.32 36.84
CA LEU A 278 -8.76 -36.70 35.93
C LEU A 278 -9.04 -35.25 36.29
N ALA A 279 -9.16 -34.92 37.58
CA ALA A 279 -9.37 -33.55 38.02
C ALA A 279 -8.19 -32.65 37.59
N LEU A 280 -6.96 -33.10 37.81
CA LEU A 280 -5.75 -32.40 37.37
C LEU A 280 -5.69 -32.21 35.85
N LEU A 281 -6.02 -33.26 35.08
CA LEU A 281 -6.05 -33.17 33.62
C LEU A 281 -7.11 -32.18 33.12
N ARG A 282 -8.28 -32.11 33.78
CA ARG A 282 -9.33 -31.15 33.44
C ARG A 282 -8.92 -29.72 33.74
N GLU A 283 -8.29 -29.48 34.89
CA GLU A 283 -7.77 -28.16 35.25
C GLU A 283 -6.68 -27.72 34.26
N GLU A 284 -5.76 -28.61 33.90
CA GLU A 284 -4.72 -28.31 32.92
C GLU A 284 -5.31 -28.02 31.54
N HIS A 285 -6.28 -28.83 31.10
CA HIS A 285 -7.00 -28.61 29.85
C HIS A 285 -7.68 -27.23 29.82
N GLN A 286 -8.41 -26.87 30.88
CA GLN A 286 -9.06 -25.56 30.98
C GLN A 286 -8.06 -24.40 30.95
N ARG A 287 -6.93 -24.53 31.65
CA ARG A 287 -5.86 -23.52 31.61
C ARG A 287 -5.32 -23.33 30.20
N ARG A 288 -5.04 -24.42 29.48
CA ARG A 288 -4.54 -24.37 28.10
C ARG A 288 -5.55 -23.77 27.11
N LEU A 289 -6.84 -24.06 27.28
CA LEU A 289 -7.89 -23.43 26.48
C LEU A 289 -7.96 -21.92 26.71
N GLN A 290 -7.84 -21.47 27.96
CA GLN A 290 -7.80 -20.04 28.29
C GLN A 290 -6.58 -19.34 27.70
N GLU A 291 -5.39 -19.97 27.77
CA GLU A 291 -4.17 -19.47 27.14
C GLU A 291 -4.35 -19.28 25.62
N LEU A 292 -4.97 -20.25 24.94
CA LEU A 292 -5.23 -20.17 23.51
C LEU A 292 -6.25 -19.08 23.15
N TRP A 293 -7.33 -18.95 23.92
CA TRP A 293 -8.34 -17.91 23.68
C TRP A 293 -7.78 -16.50 23.88
N GLY A 294 -6.85 -16.32 24.82
CA GLY A 294 -6.16 -15.05 25.02
C GLY A 294 -5.33 -14.58 23.82
N GLN A 295 -4.95 -15.49 22.91
CA GLN A 295 -4.09 -15.19 21.75
C GLN A 295 -4.87 -14.83 20.47
N THR A 296 -6.21 -14.82 20.53
CA THR A 296 -7.06 -14.64 19.33
C THR A 296 -7.22 -13.17 18.91
N ALA A 297 -6.96 -12.21 19.81
CA ALA A 297 -7.06 -10.80 19.49
C ALA A 297 -5.90 -10.38 18.58
N VAL A 298 -6.21 -9.84 17.40
CA VAL A 298 -5.22 -9.30 16.47
C VAL A 298 -5.03 -7.82 16.77
N HIS A 299 -3.88 -7.47 17.31
CA HIS A 299 -3.43 -6.09 17.43
C HIS A 299 -2.74 -5.67 16.14
N VAL A 300 -2.91 -4.42 15.72
CA VAL A 300 -2.29 -3.90 14.49
C VAL A 300 -1.41 -2.72 14.85
N GLU A 301 -0.15 -2.80 14.45
CA GLU A 301 0.80 -1.69 14.53
C GLU A 301 1.15 -1.22 13.12
N ALA A 302 0.89 0.05 12.83
CA ALA A 302 1.24 0.66 11.54
C ALA A 302 2.26 1.78 11.75
N SER A 303 3.32 1.77 10.94
CA SER A 303 4.39 2.76 11.01
C SER A 303 4.79 3.23 9.61
N LEU A 304 4.95 4.54 9.42
CA LEU A 304 5.47 5.10 8.17
C LEU A 304 6.97 4.78 8.08
N VAL A 305 7.37 4.06 7.02
CA VAL A 305 8.77 3.69 6.76
C VAL A 305 9.44 4.72 5.88
N SER A 306 8.76 5.14 4.82
CA SER A 306 9.26 6.13 3.88
C SER A 306 8.13 6.88 3.20
N GLY A 307 8.43 8.10 2.78
CA GLY A 307 7.59 8.90 1.91
C GLY A 307 8.42 9.52 0.80
N ALA A 308 7.84 9.64 -0.39
CA ALA A 308 8.47 10.31 -1.52
C ALA A 308 7.49 11.30 -2.16
N HIS A 309 8.04 12.41 -2.63
CA HIS A 309 7.32 13.40 -3.42
C HIS A 309 7.69 13.23 -4.88
N LEU A 310 6.71 12.99 -5.73
CA LEU A 310 6.90 12.60 -7.11
C LEU A 310 6.35 13.69 -8.02
N TRP A 311 7.04 13.93 -9.14
CA TRP A 311 6.63 14.84 -10.19
C TRP A 311 6.32 14.02 -11.42
N VAL A 312 5.03 13.96 -11.76
CA VAL A 312 4.50 13.14 -12.85
C VAL A 312 4.10 14.04 -14.02
N PRO A 313 4.60 13.77 -15.24
CA PRO A 313 4.25 14.54 -16.43
C PRO A 313 2.78 14.32 -16.77
N ARG A 314 2.08 15.39 -17.11
CA ARG A 314 0.69 15.37 -17.59
C ARG A 314 0.55 16.33 -18.75
N TRP A 315 -0.22 15.94 -19.75
CA TRP A 315 -0.55 16.81 -20.86
C TRP A 315 -1.79 17.62 -20.52
N GLU A 316 -1.67 18.94 -20.61
CA GLU A 316 -2.84 19.79 -20.82
C GLU A 316 -3.25 19.65 -22.28
N VAL A 317 -4.50 19.26 -22.49
CA VAL A 317 -5.05 18.97 -23.80
C VAL A 317 -6.33 19.75 -23.99
N GLU A 318 -6.53 20.28 -25.19
CA GLU A 318 -7.85 20.73 -25.62
C GLU A 318 -8.46 19.71 -26.56
N LEU A 319 -9.64 19.24 -26.21
CA LEU A 319 -10.47 18.41 -27.06
C LEU A 319 -11.36 19.33 -27.91
N TRP A 320 -11.15 19.29 -29.22
CA TRP A 320 -11.89 20.10 -30.19
C TRP A 320 -12.88 19.27 -31.00
N ARG A 321 -14.13 19.74 -31.12
CA ARG A 321 -15.13 19.19 -32.05
C ARG A 321 -16.08 20.28 -32.52
N ASP A 322 -16.29 20.42 -33.83
CA ASP A 322 -17.30 21.32 -34.43
C ASP A 322 -17.33 22.77 -33.87
N GLY A 323 -16.20 23.28 -33.39
CA GLY A 323 -16.06 24.61 -32.79
C GLY A 323 -16.15 24.65 -31.25
N GLU A 324 -16.52 23.54 -30.61
CA GLU A 324 -16.44 23.34 -29.16
C GLU A 324 -15.01 22.97 -28.74
N CYS A 325 -14.60 23.48 -27.58
CA CYS A 325 -13.29 23.25 -26.99
C CYS A 325 -13.44 22.92 -25.51
N VAL A 326 -13.00 21.71 -25.12
CA VAL A 326 -13.03 21.26 -23.73
C VAL A 326 -11.59 21.07 -23.24
N PRO A 327 -11.14 21.81 -22.21
CA PRO A 327 -9.85 21.58 -21.60
C PRO A 327 -9.86 20.27 -20.80
N GLY A 328 -8.72 19.59 -20.79
CA GLY A 328 -8.56 18.33 -20.09
C GLY A 328 -7.11 18.03 -19.75
N HIS A 329 -6.93 17.02 -18.92
CA HIS A 329 -5.64 16.55 -18.45
C HIS A 329 -5.48 15.07 -18.77
N TYR A 330 -4.38 14.73 -19.40
CA TYR A 330 -4.04 13.37 -19.77
C TYR A 330 -2.74 12.94 -19.09
N ASP A 331 -2.79 11.79 -18.40
CA ASP A 331 -1.64 11.12 -17.80
C ASP A 331 -1.04 10.14 -18.82
N PRO A 332 0.11 10.47 -19.44
CA PRO A 332 0.75 9.61 -20.42
C PRO A 332 1.42 8.37 -19.82
N LEU A 333 1.77 8.38 -18.52
CA LEU A 333 2.43 7.22 -17.90
C LEU A 333 1.42 6.12 -17.58
N ARG A 334 0.18 6.51 -17.28
CA ARG A 334 -0.92 5.59 -17.00
C ARG A 334 -1.87 5.41 -18.18
N ASN A 335 -1.61 6.10 -19.29
CA ASN A 335 -2.46 6.16 -20.47
C ASN A 335 -3.93 6.43 -20.09
N LYS A 336 -4.14 7.50 -19.31
CA LYS A 336 -5.43 7.77 -18.65
C LYS A 336 -5.84 9.22 -18.78
N TRP A 337 -7.12 9.45 -19.05
CA TRP A 337 -7.74 10.78 -18.91
C TRP A 337 -8.09 11.05 -17.46
N LEU A 338 -7.63 12.18 -16.95
CA LEU A 338 -8.02 12.71 -15.64
C LEU A 338 -9.20 13.67 -15.80
N GLU A 339 -9.17 14.45 -16.88
CA GLU A 339 -10.25 15.36 -17.28
C GLU A 339 -10.31 15.42 -18.82
N PRO A 340 -11.49 15.69 -19.40
CA PRO A 340 -12.79 15.79 -18.74
C PRO A 340 -13.27 14.43 -18.18
N LEU A 341 -14.24 14.48 -17.25
CA LEU A 341 -14.92 13.31 -16.69
C LEU A 341 -16.18 12.98 -17.52
N CYS A 342 -16.68 11.75 -17.37
CA CYS A 342 -17.88 11.30 -18.08
C CYS A 342 -19.03 12.28 -17.84
N THR A 343 -19.68 12.74 -18.91
CA THR A 343 -20.77 13.73 -18.82
C THR A 343 -22.00 13.21 -18.09
N VAL A 344 -22.11 11.89 -17.89
CA VAL A 344 -23.28 11.24 -17.25
C VAL A 344 -23.02 10.84 -15.82
N CYS A 345 -21.89 10.20 -15.54
CA CYS A 345 -21.60 9.61 -14.24
C CYS A 345 -20.37 10.21 -13.54
N GLU A 346 -19.75 11.23 -14.13
CA GLU A 346 -18.46 11.80 -13.68
C GLU A 346 -17.33 10.75 -13.56
N GLY A 347 -17.52 9.58 -14.15
CA GLY A 347 -16.56 8.49 -14.18
C GLY A 347 -15.42 8.70 -15.17
N GLU A 348 -14.39 7.88 -15.04
CA GLU A 348 -13.17 7.96 -15.84
C GLU A 348 -13.42 7.60 -17.31
N ILE A 349 -12.84 8.39 -18.22
CA ILE A 349 -13.05 8.24 -19.65
C ILE A 349 -11.97 7.34 -20.26
N THR A 350 -12.41 6.30 -20.97
CA THR A 350 -11.52 5.36 -21.67
C THR A 350 -11.53 5.56 -23.18
N THR A 351 -12.60 6.12 -23.74
CA THR A 351 -12.78 6.32 -25.19
C THR A 351 -13.52 7.61 -25.48
N ILE A 352 -13.04 8.41 -26.43
CA ILE A 352 -13.69 9.63 -26.89
C ILE A 352 -14.31 9.37 -28.27
N ASP A 353 -15.29 8.46 -28.32
CA ASP A 353 -15.84 7.92 -29.57
C ASP A 353 -17.25 8.44 -29.92
N ARG A 354 -17.84 9.31 -29.10
CA ARG A 354 -19.24 9.77 -29.21
C ARG A 354 -19.39 11.29 -29.22
N PRO A 355 -20.58 11.82 -29.60
CA PRO A 355 -20.90 13.24 -29.42
C PRO A 355 -20.87 13.69 -27.94
N ALA A 356 -20.84 12.76 -27.00
CA ALA A 356 -20.60 13.02 -25.59
C ALA A 356 -19.31 12.31 -25.13
N ILE A 357 -18.65 12.87 -24.12
CA ILE A 357 -17.45 12.29 -23.53
C ILE A 357 -17.90 11.33 -22.41
N LEU A 358 -17.81 10.02 -22.65
CA LEU A 358 -18.41 8.99 -21.79
C LEU A 358 -17.38 7.98 -21.29
N CYS A 359 -17.61 7.40 -20.09
CA CYS A 359 -16.85 6.25 -19.62
C CYS A 359 -17.22 4.96 -20.39
N ALA A 360 -16.41 3.91 -20.23
CA ALA A 360 -16.62 2.61 -20.88
C ALA A 360 -18.03 2.04 -20.61
N GLU A 361 -18.54 2.22 -19.39
CA GLU A 361 -19.85 1.69 -18.96
C GLU A 361 -21.00 2.46 -19.62
N CYS A 362 -21.02 3.80 -19.53
CA CYS A 362 -22.04 4.63 -20.18
C CYS A 362 -21.97 4.52 -21.72
N ALA A 363 -20.79 4.28 -22.28
CA ALA A 363 -20.64 3.96 -23.69
C ALA A 363 -21.27 2.59 -24.01
N GLY A 364 -20.97 1.54 -23.25
CA GLY A 364 -21.50 0.18 -23.45
C GLY A 364 -23.02 0.07 -23.29
N GLU A 365 -23.62 0.87 -22.40
CA GLU A 365 -25.06 0.89 -22.15
C GLU A 365 -25.87 1.57 -23.26
N GLY A 366 -25.22 2.15 -24.28
CA GLY A 366 -25.93 2.81 -25.38
C GLY A 366 -26.68 4.06 -24.95
N VAL A 367 -26.24 4.72 -23.86
CA VAL A 367 -26.73 6.03 -23.46
C VAL A 367 -26.30 7.02 -24.53
N ALA A 368 -27.15 7.18 -25.55
CA ALA A 368 -27.12 8.36 -26.38
C ALA A 368 -27.48 9.54 -25.46
N PRO A 369 -26.76 10.68 -25.51
CA PRO A 369 -27.28 11.88 -24.90
C PRO A 369 -28.65 12.13 -25.52
N VAL A 370 -29.69 12.12 -24.69
CA VAL A 370 -31.00 12.61 -25.10
C VAL A 370 -30.82 14.12 -25.23
N ASP A 371 -30.91 14.63 -26.46
CA ASP A 371 -30.81 16.07 -26.80
C ASP A 371 -31.96 16.92 -26.20
N ASP A 372 -32.62 16.48 -25.13
CA ASP A 372 -33.72 17.19 -24.49
C ASP A 372 -33.36 17.48 -23.04
N GLU A 373 -32.63 18.58 -22.79
CA GLU A 373 -32.78 19.45 -21.60
C GLU A 373 -31.81 20.66 -21.66
N LEU A 374 -31.80 21.38 -22.78
CA LEU A 374 -31.36 22.79 -22.79
C LEU A 374 -32.42 23.64 -23.46
N LEU A 375 -33.46 23.95 -22.68
CA LEU A 375 -34.27 25.19 -22.61
C LEU A 375 -35.43 24.88 -21.65
N PRO A 376 -35.67 25.69 -20.59
CA PRO A 376 -35.99 27.10 -20.75
C PRO A 376 -35.35 28.05 -19.73
N GLY A 377 -35.11 29.31 -20.12
CA GLY A 377 -34.76 30.40 -19.21
C GLY A 377 -33.90 31.47 -19.85
#